data_AF-A0A1B8TG85-F1
#
_entry.id   AF-A0A1B8TG85-F1
#
_cell.length_a   1.000
_cell.length_b   1.000
_cell.length_c   1.000
_cell.angle_alpha   90.00
_cell.angle_beta   90.00
_cell.angle_gamma   90.00
#
_symmetry.space_group_name_H-M   'P 1'
#
loop_
_entity.id
_entity.type
_entity.pdbx_description
1 polymer ?
#
loop_
_entity_poly.entity_id
_entity_poly.type
_entity_poly.pdbx_seq_one_letter_code
_entity_poly.pdbx_strand_id
1 'polypeptide(L)'
;MSSSDWIALAGAVISTLSLAVAAWSLWFTHIQWKKVSSKVAMIGDSGVASEILPAWYTSRMMDDWWLFGLLTTDGHMIAIRRITAISDDSKWMDVELAEADDIDHLKQNHRFVTAVASDRLGASVQIANIVSAIELQTS
;
A
#
# COMPACT_ATOMS: atom_id res chain seq x y z
N MET A 1 61.14 -2.76 18.38
CA MET A 1 60.14 -3.21 17.38
C MET A 1 60.75 -3.08 16.01
N SER A 2 60.74 -4.17 15.25
CA SER A 2 61.23 -4.25 13.88
C SER A 2 60.20 -3.65 12.91
N SER A 3 60.62 -3.15 11.74
CA SER A 3 59.70 -2.69 10.68
C SER A 3 58.69 -3.77 10.26
N SER A 4 59.04 -5.05 10.41
CA SER A 4 58.14 -6.19 10.18
C SER A 4 56.96 -6.26 11.15
N ASP A 5 57.16 -5.85 12.41
CA ASP A 5 56.15 -5.95 13.47
C ASP A 5 55.05 -4.90 13.26
N TRP A 6 55.43 -3.71 12.77
CA TRP A 6 54.50 -2.63 12.42
C TRP A 6 53.62 -2.99 11.22
N ILE A 7 54.17 -3.67 10.22
CA ILE A 7 53.42 -4.12 9.04
C ILE A 7 52.42 -5.21 9.45
N ALA A 8 52.82 -6.15 10.30
CA ALA A 8 51.94 -7.20 10.82
C ALA A 8 50.80 -6.61 11.66
N LEU A 9 51.08 -5.63 12.53
CA LEU A 9 50.08 -4.94 13.33
C LEU A 9 49.08 -4.17 12.44
N ALA A 10 49.57 -3.44 11.44
CA ALA A 10 48.71 -2.72 10.49
C ALA A 10 47.80 -3.67 9.70
N GLY A 11 48.33 -4.81 9.23
CA GLY A 11 47.54 -5.84 8.56
C GLY A 11 46.47 -6.47 9.46
N ALA A 12 46.77 -6.69 10.74
CA ALA A 12 45.81 -7.19 11.71
C ALA A 12 44.67 -6.19 11.97
N VAL A 13 44.97 -4.89 12.07
CA VAL A 13 43.97 -3.82 12.25
C VAL A 13 43.09 -3.67 11.01
N ILE A 14 43.68 -3.66 9.82
CA ILE A 14 42.92 -3.54 8.55
C ILE A 14 41.99 -4.75 8.36
N SER A 15 42.48 -5.96 8.64
CA SER A 15 41.66 -7.17 8.48
C SER A 15 40.51 -7.24 9.47
N THR A 16 40.72 -6.85 10.74
CA THR A 16 39.65 -6.78 11.74
C THR A 16 38.61 -5.71 11.40
N LEU A 17 39.03 -4.52 10.96
CA LEU A 17 38.11 -3.48 10.50
C LEU A 17 37.30 -3.93 9.28
N SER A 18 37.95 -4.59 8.31
CA SER A 18 37.27 -5.10 7.12
C SER A 18 36.24 -6.18 7.47
N LEU A 19 36.56 -7.07 8.41
CA LEU A 19 35.61 -8.07 8.93
C LEU A 19 34.41 -7.42 9.62
N ALA A 20 34.63 -6.36 10.41
CA ALA A 20 33.55 -5.65 11.08
C ALA A 20 32.60 -4.96 10.07
N VAL A 21 33.15 -4.31 9.05
CA VAL A 21 32.36 -3.67 7.99
C VAL A 21 31.59 -4.71 7.17
N ALA A 22 32.21 -5.83 6.82
CA ALA A 22 31.56 -6.91 6.08
C ALA A 22 30.41 -7.53 6.89
N ALA A 23 30.62 -7.80 8.18
CA ALA A 23 29.58 -8.32 9.06
C ALA A 23 28.40 -7.34 9.20
N TRP A 24 28.70 -6.04 9.33
CA TRP A 24 27.66 -5.00 9.37
C TRP A 24 26.86 -4.93 8.07
N SER A 25 27.53 -4.99 6.92
CA SER A 25 26.87 -4.98 5.62
C SER A 25 25.97 -6.20 5.43
N LEU A 26 26.41 -7.40 5.84
CA LEU A 26 25.60 -8.61 5.76
C LEU A 26 24.37 -8.53 6.65
N TRP A 27 24.53 -8.02 7.87
CA TRP A 27 23.42 -7.80 8.80
C TRP A 27 22.39 -6.83 8.24
N PHE A 28 22.84 -5.69 7.71
CA PHE A 28 21.95 -4.68 7.11
C PHE A 28 21.20 -5.25 5.90
N THR A 29 21.90 -5.94 5.00
CA THR A 29 21.29 -6.61 3.85
C THR A 29 20.26 -7.65 4.28
N HIS A 30 20.55 -8.42 5.33
CA HIS A 30 19.60 -9.40 5.85
C HIS A 30 18.32 -8.75 6.37
N ILE A 31 18.43 -7.63 7.10
CA ILE A 31 17.26 -6.86 7.57
C ILE A 31 16.44 -6.34 6.38
N GLN A 32 17.09 -5.77 5.36
CA GLN A 32 16.40 -5.26 4.17
C GLN A 32 15.72 -6.38 3.39
N TRP A 33 16.40 -7.51 3.22
CA TRP A 33 15.81 -8.68 2.57
C TRP A 33 14.61 -9.20 3.33
N LYS A 34 14.64 -9.23 4.67
CA LYS A 34 13.49 -9.63 5.48
C LYS A 34 12.28 -8.69 5.30
N LYS A 35 12.52 -7.39 5.11
CA LYS A 35 11.47 -6.40 4.81
C LYS A 35 10.92 -6.50 3.38
N VAL A 36 11.77 -6.83 2.40
CA VAL A 36 11.34 -7.01 1.00
C VAL A 36 10.70 -8.39 0.79
N SER A 37 11.14 -9.38 1.56
CA SER A 37 10.65 -10.76 1.50
C SER A 37 9.34 -10.96 2.27
N SER A 38 8.91 -10.01 3.11
CA SER A 38 7.55 -10.06 3.65
C SER A 38 6.60 -9.90 2.47
N LYS A 39 5.97 -11.01 2.08
CA LYS A 39 4.93 -10.98 1.06
C LYS A 39 3.77 -10.15 1.62
N VAL A 40 3.51 -9.02 0.99
CA VAL A 40 2.32 -8.21 1.27
C VAL A 40 1.12 -9.02 0.81
N ALA A 41 0.34 -9.53 1.76
CA ALA A 41 -0.88 -10.27 1.48
C ALA A 41 -2.05 -9.31 1.31
N MET A 42 -2.96 -9.63 0.39
CA MET A 42 -4.24 -8.94 0.25
C MET A 42 -5.27 -9.63 1.13
N ILE A 43 -5.81 -8.89 2.08
CA ILE A 43 -6.79 -9.36 3.07
C ILE A 43 -8.18 -9.04 2.54
N GLY A 44 -8.95 -10.08 2.23
CA GLY A 44 -10.34 -9.97 1.78
C GLY A 44 -11.37 -10.09 2.91
N ASP A 45 -10.94 -10.41 4.14
CA ASP A 45 -11.82 -10.51 5.31
C ASP A 45 -11.93 -9.14 5.98
N SER A 46 -13.15 -8.59 6.03
CA SER A 46 -13.43 -7.26 6.59
C SER A 46 -13.19 -7.18 8.09
N GLY A 47 -13.31 -8.29 8.83
CA GLY A 47 -13.00 -8.38 10.24
C GLY A 47 -11.51 -8.16 10.50
N VAL A 48 -10.65 -8.82 9.73
CA VAL A 48 -9.18 -8.66 9.83
C VAL A 48 -8.74 -7.29 9.32
N ALA A 49 -9.37 -6.77 8.26
CA ALA A 49 -9.07 -5.43 7.75
C ALA A 49 -9.42 -4.31 8.75
N SER A 50 -10.45 -4.51 9.59
CA SER A 50 -10.85 -3.57 10.64
C SER A 50 -9.83 -3.45 11.79
N GLU A 51 -8.96 -4.44 11.97
CA GLU A 51 -7.84 -4.39 12.92
C GLU A 51 -6.69 -3.52 12.40
N ILE A 52 -6.62 -3.34 11.08
CA ILE A 52 -5.52 -2.67 10.38
C ILE A 52 -5.84 -1.19 10.13
N LEU A 53 -7.07 -0.89 9.70
CA LEU A 53 -7.55 0.48 9.50
C LEU A 53 -8.75 0.76 10.42
N PRO A 54 -8.68 1.76 11.32
CA PRO A 54 -9.81 2.07 12.18
C PRO A 54 -10.87 2.82 11.37
N ALA A 55 -11.93 2.15 10.91
CA ALA A 55 -13.21 2.79 10.61
C ALA A 55 -14.34 1.78 10.37
N TRP A 56 -15.51 2.08 10.94
CA TRP A 56 -16.83 1.59 10.53
C TRP A 56 -17.06 1.61 9.01
N TYR A 57 -16.32 2.47 8.31
CA TYR A 57 -16.37 2.67 6.87
C TYR A 57 -15.73 1.52 6.07
N THR A 58 -14.65 0.90 6.58
CA THR A 58 -13.96 -0.20 5.90
C THR A 58 -14.81 -1.47 5.85
N SER A 59 -15.47 -1.83 6.95
CA SER A 59 -16.39 -2.98 6.96
C SER A 59 -17.57 -2.74 6.02
N ARG A 60 -18.23 -1.57 6.12
CA ARG A 60 -19.32 -1.18 5.20
C ARG A 60 -18.92 -1.26 3.73
N MET A 61 -17.78 -0.66 3.36
CA MET A 61 -17.33 -0.65 1.97
C MET A 61 -16.82 -1.99 1.46
N MET A 62 -16.44 -2.93 2.33
CA MET A 62 -16.04 -4.28 1.93
C MET A 62 -17.23 -5.24 1.85
N ASP A 63 -18.19 -5.09 2.75
CA ASP A 63 -19.33 -5.99 2.91
C ASP A 63 -20.51 -5.62 1.99
N ASP A 64 -20.77 -4.33 1.79
CA ASP A 64 -21.91 -3.84 1.00
C ASP A 64 -21.49 -3.51 -0.45
N TRP A 65 -22.37 -3.87 -1.40
CA TRP A 65 -22.26 -3.42 -2.79
C TRP A 65 -23.09 -2.13 -2.95
N TRP A 66 -22.42 -0.98 -2.97
CA TRP A 66 -23.06 0.33 -2.91
C TRP A 66 -22.21 1.40 -3.60
N LEU A 67 -22.79 2.52 -4.03
CA LEU A 67 -22.02 3.56 -4.72
C LEU A 67 -21.27 4.44 -3.72
N PHE A 68 -19.93 4.38 -3.79
CA PHE A 68 -19.03 5.19 -2.97
C PHE A 68 -18.02 5.97 -3.81
N GLY A 69 -17.50 7.05 -3.23
CA GLY A 69 -16.48 7.92 -3.83
C GLY A 69 -15.25 8.04 -2.94
N LEU A 70 -14.07 7.77 -3.51
CA LEU A 70 -12.78 8.03 -2.88
C LEU A 70 -12.21 9.32 -3.44
N LEU A 71 -12.19 10.39 -2.64
CA LEU A 71 -11.59 11.66 -3.02
C LEU A 71 -10.08 11.59 -2.89
N THR A 72 -9.37 11.84 -3.98
CA THR A 72 -7.91 11.79 -4.02
C THR A 72 -7.27 13.16 -3.74
N THR A 73 -5.98 13.15 -3.41
CA THR A 73 -5.19 14.36 -3.11
C THR A 73 -5.10 15.35 -4.27
N ASP A 74 -5.29 14.89 -5.51
CA ASP A 74 -5.30 15.71 -6.73
C ASP A 74 -6.71 16.20 -7.12
N GLY A 75 -7.73 15.90 -6.28
CA GLY A 75 -9.10 16.37 -6.47
C GLY A 75 -9.96 15.51 -7.39
N HIS A 76 -9.46 14.38 -7.89
CA HIS A 76 -10.27 13.39 -8.57
C HIS A 76 -11.10 12.58 -7.57
N MET A 77 -12.19 11.98 -8.05
CA MET A 77 -13.02 11.07 -7.25
C MET A 77 -13.06 9.71 -7.92
N ILE A 78 -12.49 8.69 -7.28
CA ILE A 78 -12.58 7.32 -7.76
C ILE A 78 -13.92 6.77 -7.31
N ALA A 79 -14.81 6.47 -8.25
CA ALA A 79 -16.10 5.88 -7.96
C ALA A 79 -15.95 4.36 -7.86
N ILE A 80 -16.35 3.80 -6.72
CA ILE A 80 -16.25 2.37 -6.43
C ILE A 80 -17.60 1.83 -5.97
N ARG A 81 -17.82 0.54 -6.19
CA ARG A 81 -18.94 -0.25 -5.68
C ARG A 81 -18.62 -0.91 -4.35
N ARG A 82 -17.35 -1.28 -4.15
CA ARG A 82 -16.82 -1.86 -2.91
C ARG A 82 -15.31 -1.95 -2.93
N ILE A 83 -14.74 -2.16 -1.75
CA ILE A 83 -13.36 -2.59 -1.55
C ILE A 83 -13.35 -4.13 -1.52
N THR A 84 -12.52 -4.77 -2.32
CA THR A 84 -12.44 -6.24 -2.39
C THR A 84 -11.32 -6.80 -1.52
N ALA A 85 -10.23 -6.04 -1.33
CA ALA A 85 -9.16 -6.42 -0.43
C ALA A 85 -8.33 -5.22 0.02
N ILE A 86 -7.67 -5.35 1.17
CA ILE A 86 -6.71 -4.36 1.68
C ILE A 86 -5.39 -5.06 1.95
N SER A 87 -4.29 -4.45 1.55
CA SER A 87 -2.95 -4.97 1.83
C SER A 87 -2.69 -5.00 3.33
N ASP A 88 -2.05 -6.06 3.83
CA ASP A 88 -1.63 -6.20 5.23
C ASP A 88 -0.80 -5.01 5.76
N ASP A 89 -0.05 -4.33 4.89
CA ASP A 89 0.74 -3.14 5.21
C ASP A 89 -0.04 -1.81 5.10
N SER A 90 -1.35 -1.87 4.85
CA SER A 90 -2.28 -0.74 4.71
C SER A 90 -1.94 0.26 3.60
N LYS A 91 -1.10 -0.08 2.62
CA LYS A 91 -0.70 0.86 1.56
C LYS A 91 -1.59 0.80 0.32
N TRP A 92 -2.20 -0.35 0.07
CA TRP A 92 -2.97 -0.63 -1.13
C TRP A 92 -4.34 -1.20 -0.77
N MET A 93 -5.32 -0.90 -1.61
CA MET A 93 -6.61 -1.57 -1.61
C MET A 93 -6.98 -1.98 -3.03
N ASP A 94 -7.56 -3.15 -3.17
CA ASP A 94 -8.25 -3.54 -4.39
C ASP A 94 -9.71 -3.13 -4.27
N VAL A 95 -10.25 -2.60 -5.36
CA VAL A 95 -11.62 -2.06 -5.43
C VAL A 95 -12.30 -2.57 -6.69
N GLU A 96 -13.62 -2.59 -6.61
CA GLU A 96 -14.50 -2.73 -7.76
C GLU A 96 -14.97 -1.32 -8.16
N LEU A 97 -14.54 -0.83 -9.31
CA LEU A 97 -14.93 0.47 -9.86
C LEU A 97 -16.41 0.48 -10.23
N ALA A 98 -17.05 1.64 -10.08
CA ALA A 98 -18.36 1.90 -10.65
C ALA A 98 -18.28 2.14 -12.16
N GLU A 99 -19.37 1.88 -12.86
CA GLU A 99 -19.47 2.20 -14.29
C GLU A 99 -19.78 3.68 -14.51
N ALA A 100 -19.49 4.17 -15.71
CA ALA A 100 -19.73 5.57 -16.06
C ALA A 100 -21.21 5.98 -15.91
N ASP A 101 -22.12 5.05 -16.18
CA ASP A 101 -23.56 5.26 -16.14
C ASP A 101 -24.08 5.35 -14.69
N ASP A 102 -23.43 4.66 -13.74
CA ASP A 102 -23.82 4.67 -12.31
C ASP A 102 -23.69 6.07 -11.70
N ILE A 103 -22.77 6.88 -12.22
CA ILE A 103 -22.43 8.21 -11.68
C ILE A 103 -22.88 9.36 -12.57
N ASP A 104 -23.59 9.10 -13.68
CA ASP A 104 -23.97 10.12 -14.66
C ASP A 104 -24.73 11.30 -14.02
N HIS A 105 -25.57 11.00 -13.02
CA HIS A 105 -26.33 11.98 -12.25
C HIS A 105 -25.47 12.88 -11.34
N LEU A 106 -24.21 12.50 -11.08
CA LEU A 106 -23.28 13.20 -10.17
C LEU A 106 -22.16 13.96 -10.92
N LYS A 107 -21.97 13.73 -12.22
CA LYS A 107 -20.85 14.24 -13.04
C LYS A 107 -20.73 15.77 -13.13
N GLN A 108 -21.66 16.54 -12.57
CA GLN A 108 -21.65 18.00 -12.68
C GLN A 108 -20.58 18.69 -11.81
N ASN A 109 -20.08 18.06 -10.74
CA ASN A 109 -19.25 18.74 -9.75
C ASN A 109 -17.84 18.15 -9.52
N HIS A 110 -17.57 16.92 -9.96
CA HIS A 110 -16.29 16.24 -9.71
C HIS A 110 -15.78 15.52 -10.95
N ARG A 111 -14.44 15.42 -11.08
CA ARG A 111 -13.81 14.57 -12.09
C ARG A 111 -13.77 13.14 -11.58
N PHE A 112 -14.62 12.30 -12.13
CA PHE A 112 -14.71 10.92 -11.71
C PHE A 112 -13.75 10.01 -12.48
N VAL A 113 -13.18 9.04 -11.77
CA VAL A 113 -12.51 7.87 -12.32
C VAL A 113 -13.46 6.69 -12.17
N THR A 114 -13.85 6.08 -13.29
CA THR A 114 -14.77 4.93 -13.38
C THR A 114 -14.15 3.80 -14.17
N ALA A 115 -14.81 2.65 -14.18
CA ALA A 115 -14.47 1.55 -15.07
C ALA A 115 -14.50 2.01 -16.53
N VAL A 116 -13.55 1.51 -17.32
CA VAL A 116 -13.46 1.77 -18.78
C VAL A 116 -14.47 0.91 -19.54
N ALA A 117 -14.80 -0.27 -19.01
CA ALA A 117 -15.74 -1.22 -19.58
C ALA A 117 -16.38 -2.05 -18.47
N SER A 118 -17.59 -2.56 -18.72
CA SER A 118 -18.37 -3.35 -17.74
C SER A 118 -17.73 -4.70 -17.38
N ASP A 119 -16.83 -5.22 -18.21
CA ASP A 119 -16.04 -6.43 -17.94
C ASP A 119 -14.69 -6.13 -17.24
N ARG A 120 -14.39 -4.86 -16.95
CA ARG A 120 -13.11 -4.41 -16.38
C ARG A 120 -13.32 -3.46 -15.20
N LEU A 121 -13.83 -4.03 -14.11
CA LEU A 121 -14.17 -3.29 -12.90
C LEU A 121 -13.05 -3.27 -11.85
N GLY A 122 -12.08 -4.19 -11.92
CA GLY A 122 -11.02 -4.28 -10.91
C GLY A 122 -10.00 -3.15 -11.02
N ALA A 123 -9.64 -2.53 -9.89
CA ALA A 123 -8.52 -1.60 -9.80
C ALA A 123 -7.82 -1.71 -8.45
N SER A 124 -6.53 -1.37 -8.41
CA SER A 124 -5.77 -1.21 -7.17
C SER A 124 -5.50 0.27 -6.92
N VAL A 125 -5.82 0.74 -5.72
CA VAL A 125 -5.71 2.14 -5.31
C VAL A 125 -4.73 2.25 -4.14
N GLN A 126 -3.84 3.24 -4.23
CA GLN A 126 -2.92 3.54 -3.14
C GLN A 126 -3.63 4.37 -2.06
N ILE A 127 -3.68 3.86 -0.84
CA ILE A 127 -4.44 4.46 0.27
C ILE A 127 -3.88 5.84 0.65
N ALA A 128 -2.57 6.03 0.53
CA ALA A 128 -1.90 7.31 0.83
C ALA A 128 -2.39 8.50 -0.01
N ASN A 129 -3.03 8.24 -1.16
CA ASN A 129 -3.56 9.28 -2.04
C ASN A 129 -5.04 9.58 -1.77
N ILE A 130 -5.69 8.91 -0.83
CA ILE A 130 -7.10 9.11 -0.49
C ILE A 130 -7.19 10.11 0.67
N VAL A 131 -7.91 11.20 0.45
CA VAL A 131 -8.17 12.25 1.45
C VAL A 131 -9.45 11.98 2.22
N SER A 132 -10.48 11.50 1.53
CA SER A 132 -11.80 11.26 2.11
C SER A 132 -12.50 10.16 1.33
N ALA A 133 -13.41 9.47 2.00
CA ALA A 133 -14.28 8.48 1.39
C ALA A 133 -15.74 8.84 1.75
N ILE A 134 -16.62 8.87 0.76
CA ILE A 134 -17.97 9.45 0.84
C ILE A 134 -18.98 8.52 0.18
N GLU A 135 -20.19 8.44 0.74
CA GLU A 135 -21.31 7.74 0.12
C GLU A 135 -21.93 8.59 -0.99
N LEU A 136 -22.06 8.02 -2.19
CA LEU A 136 -22.54 8.73 -3.37
C LEU A 136 -23.98 8.37 -3.72
N GLN A 137 -24.50 7.26 -3.21
CA GLN A 137 -25.88 6.89 -3.43
C GLN A 137 -26.80 7.87 -2.70
N THR A 138 -27.74 8.47 -3.44
CA THR A 138 -28.84 9.25 -2.87
C THR A 138 -30.12 8.44 -3.00
N SER A 139 -30.92 8.39 -1.93
CA SER A 139 -32.22 7.70 -1.86
C SER A 139 -33.25 8.24 -2.84
#